data_AF-A0ABD2YZ89-F1
#
_entry.id   AF-A0ABD2YZ89-F1
#
_cell.length_a   1.000
_cell.length_b   1.000
_cell.length_c   1.000
_cell.angle_alpha   90.00
_cell.angle_beta   90.00
_cell.angle_gamma   90.00
#
_symmetry.space_group_name_H-M   'P 1'
#
loop_
_entity.id
_entity.type
_entity.pdbx_description
1 polymer ?
#
loop_
_entity_poly.entity_id
_entity_poly.type
_entity_poly.pdbx_seq_one_letter_code
_entity_poly.pdbx_strand_id
1 'polypeptide(L)'
;MNKLNIFSKAQMCILSYARNPNDSGSFVQDLQITTMFTHHQKIVVVGSDMPSGDSQKRRIVSFVGGVDLYEGIYDTPFHSLFRTLDTAHHDDFHQPNFAGASITKGGPREPWHDIHSRLEDPIAWDVLFNFEQRWRKQGGKDLLVNLRELDDIIISSSPVMLPDDHETWHVQLFRSIDGGAAFGFPDTPEDAARSGLVGGKDNIVNRSIQDAYMNAIRRAKNFIYIENQYFLGSCFGWQADDIKVEDSGALHLIPKELSLRIVSKLEAGERFTVYVVVPM
;
A
#
# COMPACT_ATOMS: atom_id res chain seq x y z
N MET A 1 -9.84 -21.31 -7.66
CA MET A 1 -11.29 -21.22 -7.38
C MET A 1 -11.67 -19.73 -7.36
N ASN A 2 -12.71 -19.28 -8.06
CA ASN A 2 -13.08 -17.85 -8.07
C ASN A 2 -13.63 -17.46 -6.69
N LYS A 3 -12.88 -16.68 -5.89
CA LYS A 3 -13.24 -16.35 -4.48
C LYS A 3 -14.64 -15.73 -4.36
N LEU A 4 -15.12 -15.07 -5.41
CA LEU A 4 -16.47 -14.51 -5.51
C LEU A 4 -17.58 -15.56 -5.29
N ASN A 5 -17.37 -16.82 -5.70
CA ASN A 5 -18.40 -17.85 -5.62
C ASN A 5 -18.59 -18.42 -4.20
N ILE A 6 -17.55 -18.36 -3.36
CA ILE A 6 -17.56 -18.96 -2.01
C ILE A 6 -18.54 -18.24 -1.09
N PHE A 7 -18.75 -16.93 -1.31
CA PHE A 7 -19.55 -16.09 -0.43
C PHE A 7 -20.92 -15.70 -1.00
N SER A 8 -21.31 -16.28 -2.14
CA SER A 8 -22.61 -16.04 -2.79
C SER A 8 -23.83 -16.34 -1.90
N LYS A 9 -23.64 -17.10 -0.82
CA LYS A 9 -24.67 -17.43 0.20
C LYS A 9 -24.41 -16.80 1.58
N ALA A 10 -23.32 -16.06 1.75
CA ALA A 10 -23.01 -15.35 2.99
C ALA A 10 -23.58 -13.93 2.95
N GLN A 11 -23.87 -13.35 4.11
CA GLN A 11 -24.26 -11.93 4.24
C GLN A 11 -23.02 -11.01 4.12
N MET A 12 -22.20 -11.26 3.09
CA MET A 12 -20.93 -10.60 2.84
C MET A 12 -20.93 -10.03 1.42
N CYS A 13 -20.67 -8.72 1.29
CA CYS A 13 -20.58 -8.08 -0.01
C CYS A 13 -19.14 -8.13 -0.53
N ILE A 14 -18.93 -8.78 -1.68
CA ILE A 14 -17.64 -8.82 -2.36
C ILE A 14 -17.79 -8.17 -3.71
N LEU A 15 -16.85 -7.30 -4.04
CA LEU A 15 -16.78 -6.65 -5.32
C LEU A 15 -15.38 -6.76 -5.90
N SER A 16 -15.33 -7.02 -7.21
CA SER A 16 -14.10 -7.02 -7.99
C SER A 16 -14.21 -5.90 -9.00
N TYR A 17 -13.23 -5.01 -9.02
CA TYR A 17 -13.18 -3.90 -9.97
C TYR A 17 -11.88 -3.95 -10.77
N ALA A 18 -12.02 -3.78 -12.08
CA ALA A 18 -10.89 -3.56 -12.96
C ALA A 18 -10.26 -2.20 -12.60
N ARG A 19 -8.92 -2.17 -12.61
CA ARG A 19 -8.18 -0.92 -12.44
C ARG A 19 -7.80 -0.39 -13.81
N ASN A 20 -8.47 0.68 -14.21
CA ASN A 20 -8.14 1.39 -15.44
C ASN A 20 -7.01 2.41 -15.16
N PRO A 21 -5.92 2.41 -15.95
CA PRO A 21 -4.89 3.43 -15.85
C PRO A 21 -5.36 4.79 -16.37
N ASN A 22 -4.72 5.86 -15.89
CA ASN A 22 -4.96 7.23 -16.33
C ASN A 22 -4.13 7.65 -17.55
N ASP A 23 -3.04 6.93 -17.84
CA ASP A 23 -2.15 7.20 -18.97
C ASP A 23 -1.40 5.92 -19.33
N SER A 24 -1.81 5.26 -20.41
CA SER A 24 -1.18 4.03 -20.91
C SER A 24 -0.60 4.19 -22.32
N GLY A 25 -0.42 5.44 -22.76
CA GLY A 25 0.21 5.76 -24.05
C GLY A 25 -0.80 5.85 -25.20
N SER A 26 -0.57 5.06 -26.26
CA SER A 26 -1.44 5.04 -27.46
C SER A 26 -2.66 4.14 -27.25
N PHE A 27 -3.76 4.37 -28.00
CA PHE A 27 -5.00 3.58 -27.88
C PHE A 27 -4.80 2.04 -27.99
N VAL A 28 -3.84 1.59 -28.80
CA VAL A 28 -3.50 0.16 -28.94
C VAL A 28 -2.80 -0.38 -27.69
N GLN A 29 -1.94 0.44 -27.10
CA GLN A 29 -1.24 0.14 -25.86
C GLN A 29 -2.19 0.19 -24.66
N ASP A 30 -3.14 1.14 -24.64
CA ASP A 30 -4.22 1.20 -23.67
C ASP A 30 -5.03 -0.11 -23.65
N LEU A 31 -5.42 -0.63 -24.81
CA LEU A 31 -6.19 -1.88 -24.92
C LEU A 31 -5.43 -3.10 -24.38
N GLN A 32 -4.10 -3.11 -24.52
CA GLN A 32 -3.22 -4.20 -24.04
C GLN A 32 -2.92 -4.10 -22.55
N ILE A 33 -2.84 -2.88 -21.99
CA ILE A 33 -2.39 -2.62 -20.61
C ILE A 33 -3.57 -2.44 -19.64
N THR A 34 -4.79 -2.17 -20.11
CA THR A 34 -5.98 -1.98 -19.25
C THR A 34 -6.21 -3.14 -18.26
N THR A 35 -5.76 -4.36 -18.58
CA THR A 35 -5.87 -5.54 -17.71
C THR A 35 -4.67 -5.77 -16.79
N MET A 36 -3.58 -5.01 -16.93
CA MET A 36 -2.32 -5.23 -16.22
C MET A 36 -2.18 -4.41 -14.93
N PHE A 37 -2.91 -3.30 -14.79
CA PHE A 37 -2.93 -2.54 -13.54
C PHE A 37 -3.87 -3.16 -12.51
N THR A 38 -3.51 -3.04 -11.24
CA THR A 38 -4.25 -3.64 -10.13
C THR A 38 -4.55 -2.63 -9.02
N HIS A 39 -5.61 -2.89 -8.25
CA HIS A 39 -5.76 -2.25 -6.95
C HIS A 39 -4.87 -2.98 -5.94
N HIS A 40 -3.72 -2.39 -5.62
CA HIS A 40 -2.68 -3.04 -4.81
C HIS A 40 -2.72 -2.69 -3.31
N GLN A 41 -3.77 -2.00 -2.85
CA GLN A 41 -3.96 -1.65 -1.43
C GLN A 41 -4.40 -2.87 -0.63
N LYS A 42 -3.70 -3.20 0.46
CA LYS A 42 -4.11 -4.18 1.47
C LYS A 42 -4.63 -3.44 2.69
N ILE A 43 -5.92 -3.57 2.95
CA ILE A 43 -6.60 -2.81 3.99
C ILE A 43 -7.56 -3.73 4.73
N VAL A 44 -7.51 -3.68 6.06
CA VAL A 44 -8.57 -4.18 6.94
C VAL A 44 -9.01 -3.03 7.83
N VAL A 45 -10.32 -2.77 7.91
CA VAL A 45 -10.89 -1.76 8.82
C VAL A 45 -11.99 -2.43 9.63
N VAL A 46 -11.92 -2.28 10.96
CA VAL A 46 -12.86 -2.93 11.88
C VAL A 46 -13.25 -1.99 13.01
N GLY A 47 -14.47 -2.19 13.53
CA GLY A 47 -14.86 -1.68 14.84
C GLY A 47 -14.26 -2.57 15.93
N SER A 48 -13.54 -1.98 16.86
CA SER A 48 -12.90 -2.65 18.00
C SER A 48 -13.41 -2.06 19.31
N ASP A 49 -13.34 -2.84 20.38
CA ASP A 49 -13.67 -2.35 21.72
C ASP A 49 -12.69 -1.27 22.19
N MET A 50 -13.14 -0.43 23.11
CA MET A 50 -12.33 0.64 23.70
C MET A 50 -11.24 0.08 24.62
N PRO A 51 -10.02 0.64 24.60
CA PRO A 51 -8.95 0.20 25.51
C PRO A 51 -9.27 0.42 26.99
N SER A 52 -10.17 1.35 27.31
CA SER A 52 -10.67 1.59 28.66
C SER A 52 -11.58 0.47 29.21
N GLY A 53 -11.98 -0.49 28.37
CA GLY A 53 -12.89 -1.58 28.75
C GLY A 53 -14.37 -1.21 28.77
N ASP A 54 -14.74 -0.01 28.29
CA ASP A 54 -16.15 0.36 28.10
C ASP A 54 -16.76 -0.48 26.98
N SER A 55 -17.59 -1.46 27.34
CA SER A 55 -18.20 -2.40 26.40
C SER A 55 -19.32 -1.80 25.55
N GLN A 56 -19.80 -0.60 25.89
CA GLN A 56 -20.85 0.08 25.10
C GLN A 56 -20.27 0.95 23.99
N LYS A 57 -18.99 1.33 24.10
CA LYS A 57 -18.29 2.15 23.13
C LYS A 57 -17.30 1.35 22.30
N ARG A 58 -17.17 1.75 21.05
CA ARG A 58 -16.27 1.17 20.06
C ARG A 58 -15.45 2.25 19.39
N ARG A 59 -14.33 1.84 18.82
CA ARG A 59 -13.44 2.67 18.01
C ARG A 59 -13.12 1.98 16.70
N ILE A 60 -12.58 2.74 15.76
CA ILE A 60 -12.06 2.20 14.51
C ILE A 60 -10.60 1.81 14.68
N VAL A 61 -10.25 0.63 14.17
CA VAL A 61 -8.88 0.15 14.04
C VAL A 61 -8.67 -0.28 12.60
N SER A 62 -7.54 0.12 12.02
CA SER A 62 -7.23 -0.10 10.62
C SER A 62 -5.87 -0.77 10.46
N PHE A 63 -5.69 -1.53 9.39
CA PHE A 63 -4.44 -2.22 9.08
C PHE A 63 -4.02 -1.90 7.65
N VAL A 64 -2.73 -1.62 7.46
CA VAL A 64 -2.11 -1.36 6.16
C VAL A 64 -0.70 -1.98 6.11
N GLY A 65 -0.28 -2.44 4.94
CA GLY A 65 1.06 -2.99 4.74
C GLY A 65 1.19 -3.79 3.44
N GLY A 66 2.20 -4.68 3.38
CA GLY A 66 2.44 -5.56 2.22
C GLY A 66 1.66 -6.88 2.26
N VAL A 67 1.36 -7.37 3.46
CA VAL A 67 0.70 -8.67 3.69
C VAL A 67 -0.76 -8.68 3.22
N ASP A 68 -1.05 -9.51 2.21
CA ASP A 68 -2.41 -9.86 1.77
C ASP A 68 -3.01 -11.00 2.60
N LEU A 69 -4.35 -11.05 2.70
CA LEU A 69 -5.06 -12.23 3.21
C LEU A 69 -5.23 -13.27 2.09
N TYR A 70 -4.11 -13.89 1.73
CA TYR A 70 -4.00 -14.86 0.65
C TYR A 70 -3.16 -16.08 1.07
N GLU A 71 -3.32 -17.19 0.34
CA GLU A 71 -2.56 -18.43 0.56
C GLU A 71 -1.06 -18.19 0.28
N GLY A 72 -0.19 -18.75 1.10
CA GLY A 72 1.26 -18.71 0.94
C GLY A 72 1.96 -17.59 1.69
N ILE A 73 1.19 -16.64 2.23
CA ILE A 73 1.70 -15.41 2.86
C ILE A 73 2.07 -15.63 4.33
N TYR A 74 1.49 -16.65 4.99
CA TYR A 74 1.83 -16.94 6.39
C TYR A 74 3.29 -17.38 6.50
N ASP A 75 4.04 -16.75 7.40
CA ASP A 75 5.40 -17.15 7.73
C ASP A 75 5.82 -16.59 9.11
N THR A 76 7.02 -16.96 9.53
CA THR A 76 7.71 -16.44 10.71
C THR A 76 9.12 -16.02 10.32
N PRO A 77 9.86 -15.26 11.15
CA PRO A 77 11.25 -14.91 10.86
C PRO A 77 12.21 -16.10 10.67
N PHE A 78 11.77 -17.33 10.97
CA PHE A 78 12.54 -18.54 10.69
C PHE A 78 12.60 -18.89 9.20
N HIS A 79 11.64 -18.43 8.38
CA HIS A 79 11.62 -18.59 6.92
C HIS A 79 12.03 -19.98 6.44
N SER A 80 11.41 -21.00 7.04
CA SER A 80 11.82 -22.39 6.82
C SER A 80 11.48 -22.84 5.40
N LEU A 81 12.49 -23.30 4.67
CA LEU A 81 12.34 -23.84 3.32
C LEU A 81 11.68 -25.22 3.28
N PHE A 82 11.93 -26.05 4.31
CA PHE A 82 11.55 -27.48 4.31
C PHE A 82 10.92 -27.98 5.62
N ARG A 83 11.31 -27.41 6.77
CA ARG A 83 10.98 -27.95 8.11
C ARG A 83 9.54 -27.67 8.56
N THR A 84 8.77 -26.98 7.75
CA THR A 84 7.39 -26.56 8.04
C THR A 84 6.40 -27.09 7.00
N LEU A 85 6.87 -27.92 6.05
CA LEU A 85 6.08 -28.52 4.98
C LEU A 85 5.13 -29.63 5.47
N ASP A 86 5.39 -30.18 6.65
CA ASP A 86 4.55 -31.15 7.35
C ASP A 86 3.71 -30.51 8.46
N THR A 87 3.80 -29.19 8.63
CA THR A 87 3.09 -28.43 9.67
C THR A 87 2.40 -27.20 9.06
N ALA A 88 2.86 -25.99 9.37
CA ALA A 88 2.18 -24.74 9.05
C ALA A 88 1.97 -24.52 7.54
N HIS A 89 2.82 -25.10 6.68
CA HIS A 89 2.76 -24.91 5.23
C HIS A 89 2.39 -26.18 4.46
N HIS A 90 1.84 -27.20 5.12
CA HIS A 90 1.38 -28.40 4.44
C HIS A 90 0.26 -28.08 3.44
N ASP A 91 -0.75 -27.35 3.92
CA ASP A 91 -1.90 -26.92 3.12
C ASP A 91 -1.74 -25.48 2.58
N ASP A 92 -0.58 -24.86 2.81
CA ASP A 92 -0.26 -23.47 2.43
C ASP A 92 1.09 -23.37 1.71
N PHE A 93 1.38 -24.35 0.84
CA PHE A 93 2.63 -24.41 0.09
C PHE A 93 2.67 -23.37 -1.05
N HIS A 94 3.61 -22.43 -0.97
CA HIS A 94 3.84 -21.41 -2.00
C HIS A 94 5.20 -21.61 -2.68
N GLN A 95 5.21 -21.78 -4.00
CA GLN A 95 6.43 -21.80 -4.82
C GLN A 95 6.07 -21.52 -6.29
N PRO A 96 5.90 -20.25 -6.69
CA PRO A 96 5.55 -19.86 -8.04
C PRO A 96 6.74 -19.87 -9.01
N ASN A 97 7.98 -19.93 -8.51
CA ASN A 97 9.18 -19.78 -9.33
C ASN A 97 9.55 -21.04 -10.12
N PHE A 98 8.99 -22.19 -9.76
CA PHE A 98 9.23 -23.46 -10.46
C PHE A 98 7.94 -24.03 -11.04
N ALA A 99 7.98 -24.30 -12.35
CA ALA A 99 6.86 -24.90 -13.05
C ALA A 99 6.49 -26.27 -12.44
N GLY A 100 5.24 -26.38 -11.97
CA GLY A 100 4.70 -27.59 -11.39
C GLY A 100 5.25 -27.92 -9.99
N ALA A 101 5.78 -26.95 -9.25
CA ALA A 101 6.05 -27.11 -7.83
C ALA A 101 4.77 -27.52 -7.09
N SER A 102 4.90 -28.44 -6.14
CA SER A 102 3.78 -28.91 -5.30
C SER A 102 4.32 -29.50 -4.02
N ILE A 103 3.52 -29.44 -2.95
CA ILE A 103 3.88 -30.02 -1.66
C ILE A 103 4.27 -31.51 -1.76
N THR A 104 3.62 -32.25 -2.66
CA THR A 104 3.89 -33.68 -2.93
C THR A 104 5.26 -33.95 -3.56
N LYS A 105 5.87 -32.94 -4.21
CA LYS A 105 7.23 -33.01 -4.77
C LYS A 105 8.29 -32.52 -3.79
N GLY A 106 7.88 -32.04 -2.61
CA GLY A 106 8.76 -31.45 -1.62
C GLY A 106 9.04 -29.97 -1.86
N GLY A 107 9.96 -29.42 -1.06
CA GLY A 107 10.38 -28.02 -1.14
C GLY A 107 11.50 -27.74 -2.14
N PRO A 108 12.12 -26.55 -2.06
CA PRO A 108 11.86 -25.52 -1.06
C PRO A 108 10.53 -24.80 -1.34
N ARG A 109 9.74 -24.50 -0.31
CA ARG A 109 8.76 -23.40 -0.44
C ARG A 109 9.50 -22.07 -0.61
N GLU A 110 8.82 -21.06 -1.12
CA GLU A 110 9.28 -19.67 -1.08
C GLU A 110 8.81 -19.05 0.26
N PRO A 111 9.71 -18.78 1.22
CA PRO A 111 9.35 -18.06 2.44
C PRO A 111 8.86 -16.65 2.14
N TRP A 112 8.03 -16.09 3.02
CA TRP A 112 7.43 -14.77 2.84
C TRP A 112 7.93 -13.80 3.91
N HIS A 113 8.89 -12.95 3.54
CA HIS A 113 9.34 -11.82 4.38
C HIS A 113 8.57 -10.56 3.99
N ASP A 114 7.85 -9.97 4.93
CA ASP A 114 7.00 -8.81 4.68
C ASP A 114 6.69 -8.04 5.97
N ILE A 115 6.19 -6.81 5.83
CA ILE A 115 5.93 -5.87 6.92
C ILE A 115 4.47 -5.38 6.87
N HIS A 116 3.85 -5.30 8.04
CA HIS A 116 2.48 -4.79 8.19
C HIS A 116 2.35 -3.91 9.43
N SER A 117 1.31 -3.07 9.47
CA SER A 117 1.05 -2.16 10.58
C SER A 117 -0.42 -2.16 10.99
N ARG A 118 -0.65 -1.96 12.30
CA ARG A 118 -1.96 -1.63 12.88
C ARG A 118 -1.97 -0.14 13.21
N LEU A 119 -3.03 0.54 12.83
CA LEU A 119 -3.26 1.96 12.99
C LEU A 119 -4.49 2.16 13.87
N GLU A 120 -4.34 3.05 14.85
CA GLU A 120 -5.33 3.32 15.89
C GLU A 120 -5.61 4.82 15.93
N ASP A 121 -6.74 5.19 16.51
CA ASP A 121 -7.10 6.59 16.79
C ASP A 121 -7.33 7.38 15.47
N PRO A 122 -7.15 8.73 15.37
CA PRO A 122 -7.52 9.48 14.17
C PRO A 122 -7.04 8.91 12.84
N ILE A 123 -5.83 8.37 12.78
CA ILE A 123 -5.28 7.82 11.53
C ILE A 123 -6.06 6.59 11.02
N ALA A 124 -6.72 5.84 11.92
CA ALA A 124 -7.54 4.70 11.52
C ALA A 124 -8.76 5.15 10.69
N TRP A 125 -9.30 6.33 10.99
CA TRP A 125 -10.40 6.95 10.24
C TRP A 125 -10.00 7.38 8.84
N ASP A 126 -8.75 7.83 8.63
CA ASP A 126 -8.27 8.19 7.29
C ASP A 126 -8.24 6.97 6.35
N VAL A 127 -7.91 5.79 6.89
CA VAL A 127 -7.94 4.53 6.14
C VAL A 127 -9.38 4.11 5.82
N LEU A 128 -10.31 4.27 6.77
CA LEU A 128 -11.73 4.06 6.55
C LEU A 128 -12.25 5.01 5.46
N PHE A 129 -11.92 6.29 5.55
CA PHE A 129 -12.30 7.29 4.56
C PHE A 129 -11.77 6.94 3.17
N ASN A 130 -10.53 6.44 3.05
CA ASN A 130 -10.03 5.91 1.78
C ASN A 130 -10.90 4.76 1.24
N PHE A 131 -11.28 3.80 2.09
CA PHE A 131 -12.17 2.71 1.69
C PHE A 131 -13.52 3.25 1.20
N GLU A 132 -14.13 4.19 1.94
CA GLU A 132 -15.41 4.79 1.56
C GLU A 132 -15.33 5.56 0.24
N GLN A 133 -14.27 6.33 0.01
CA GLN A 133 -14.07 7.05 -1.27
C GLN A 133 -14.04 6.08 -2.45
N ARG A 134 -13.35 4.94 -2.29
CA ARG A 134 -13.29 3.89 -3.32
C ARG A 134 -14.63 3.19 -3.50
N TRP A 135 -15.29 2.87 -2.40
CA TRP A 135 -16.61 2.24 -2.42
C TRP A 135 -17.66 3.12 -3.10
N ARG A 136 -17.71 4.42 -2.79
CA ARG A 136 -18.63 5.36 -3.45
C ARG A 136 -18.35 5.48 -4.94
N LYS A 137 -17.08 5.40 -5.36
CA LYS A 137 -16.69 5.50 -6.77
C LYS A 137 -16.99 4.24 -7.55
N GLN A 138 -16.67 3.08 -6.99
CA GLN A 138 -16.68 1.82 -7.73
C GLN A 138 -17.69 0.82 -7.16
N GLY A 139 -17.88 0.77 -5.84
CA GLY A 139 -18.60 -0.25 -5.06
C GLY A 139 -20.08 -0.53 -5.38
N GLY A 140 -20.74 0.31 -6.18
CA GLY A 140 -22.02 0.01 -6.86
C GLY A 140 -23.28 -0.11 -6.00
N LYS A 141 -23.19 -0.42 -4.70
CA LYS A 141 -24.33 -0.48 -3.77
C LYS A 141 -24.13 0.49 -2.61
N ASP A 142 -25.21 1.10 -2.13
CA ASP A 142 -25.16 1.94 -0.94
C ASP A 142 -25.27 1.08 0.33
N LEU A 143 -24.13 0.52 0.74
CA LEU A 143 -24.00 -0.38 1.91
C LEU A 143 -22.98 0.14 2.92
N LEU A 144 -22.50 1.39 2.75
CA LEU A 144 -21.61 1.99 3.71
C LEU A 144 -22.36 2.25 5.02
N VAL A 145 -21.72 1.89 6.13
CA VAL A 145 -22.26 2.18 7.45
C VAL A 145 -22.32 3.70 7.64
N ASN A 146 -23.49 4.23 7.98
CA ASN A 146 -23.62 5.64 8.32
C ASN A 146 -23.11 5.88 9.74
N LEU A 147 -21.83 6.24 9.87
CA LEU A 147 -21.18 6.41 11.18
C LEU A 147 -21.84 7.48 12.04
N ARG A 148 -22.51 8.48 11.44
CA ARG A 148 -23.27 9.51 12.18
C ARG A 148 -24.46 8.94 12.94
N GLU A 149 -25.07 7.87 12.44
CA GLU A 149 -26.15 7.16 13.14
C GLU A 149 -25.62 6.27 14.26
N LEU A 150 -24.31 6.10 14.36
CA LEU A 150 -23.63 5.30 15.36
C LEU A 150 -22.76 6.16 16.31
N ASP A 151 -22.91 7.49 16.33
CA ASP A 151 -22.07 8.37 17.18
C ASP A 151 -22.16 8.04 18.68
N ASP A 152 -23.28 7.45 19.14
CA ASP A 152 -23.45 6.98 20.51
C ASP A 152 -22.66 5.70 20.83
N ILE A 153 -22.26 4.95 19.79
CA ILE A 153 -21.57 3.65 19.88
C ILE A 153 -20.11 3.78 19.44
N ILE A 154 -19.86 4.39 18.29
CA ILE A 154 -18.53 4.57 17.72
C ILE A 154 -18.04 5.97 18.09
N ILE A 155 -17.00 6.04 18.91
CA ILE A 155 -16.44 7.33 19.31
C ILE A 155 -15.84 8.06 18.11
N SER A 156 -16.08 9.36 18.04
CA SER A 156 -15.47 10.23 17.03
C SER A 156 -13.94 10.21 17.15
N SER A 157 -13.27 10.50 16.03
CA SER A 157 -11.81 10.60 15.91
C SER A 157 -11.18 11.40 17.06
N SER A 158 -10.70 10.69 18.08
CA SER A 158 -10.10 11.24 19.29
C SER A 158 -8.86 10.42 19.65
N PRO A 159 -7.76 11.06 20.06
CA PRO A 159 -6.58 10.34 20.55
C PRO A 159 -6.94 9.49 21.77
N VAL A 160 -6.42 8.27 21.83
CA VAL A 160 -6.60 7.41 23.02
C VAL A 160 -5.48 7.62 24.04
N MET A 161 -4.32 8.16 23.62
CA MET A 161 -3.19 8.46 24.50
C MET A 161 -3.19 9.91 25.01
N LEU A 162 -2.63 10.09 26.21
CA LEU A 162 -2.44 11.41 26.83
C LEU A 162 -1.32 12.17 26.08
N PRO A 163 -1.39 13.52 25.98
CA PRO A 163 -0.41 14.31 25.23
C PRO A 163 1.06 14.13 25.65
N ASP A 164 1.32 13.70 26.88
CA ASP A 164 2.67 13.51 27.45
C ASP A 164 3.12 12.04 27.43
N ASP A 165 2.40 11.14 26.76
CA ASP A 165 2.79 9.75 26.64
C ASP A 165 3.93 9.58 25.61
N HIS A 166 5.07 9.08 26.06
CA HIS A 166 6.27 8.87 25.24
C HIS A 166 6.10 7.80 24.16
N GLU A 167 5.06 6.96 24.25
CA GLU A 167 4.72 5.97 23.24
C GLU A 167 3.77 6.54 22.15
N THR A 168 3.50 7.85 22.16
CA THR A 168 2.63 8.52 21.18
C THR A 168 3.25 8.61 19.79
N TRP A 169 2.44 8.34 18.77
CA TRP A 169 2.84 8.40 17.36
C TRP A 169 2.14 9.54 16.62
N HIS A 170 2.90 10.31 15.85
CA HIS A 170 2.36 11.17 14.80
C HIS A 170 2.40 10.42 13.47
N VAL A 171 1.22 10.10 12.92
CA VAL A 171 1.09 9.32 11.71
C VAL A 171 0.32 10.11 10.66
N GLN A 172 0.74 9.99 9.40
CA GLN A 172 0.06 10.59 8.26
C GLN A 172 -0.15 9.52 7.18
N LEU A 173 -1.36 9.44 6.64
CA LEU A 173 -1.69 8.50 5.56
C LEU A 173 -1.27 9.08 4.20
N PHE A 174 -0.64 8.25 3.38
CA PHE A 174 -0.26 8.58 2.01
C PHE A 174 -0.85 7.57 1.03
N ARG A 175 -1.13 8.00 -0.21
CA ARG A 175 -1.76 7.17 -1.25
C ARG A 175 -1.16 7.40 -2.63
N SER A 176 -1.32 6.38 -3.48
CA SER A 176 -1.20 6.44 -4.94
C SER A 176 -2.55 6.04 -5.52
N ILE A 177 -3.38 7.01 -5.89
CA ILE A 177 -4.76 6.79 -6.35
C ILE A 177 -5.23 7.98 -7.18
N ASP A 178 -6.22 7.79 -8.05
CA ASP A 178 -6.78 8.87 -8.87
C ASP A 178 -8.31 8.96 -8.78
N GLY A 179 -8.86 10.01 -9.39
CA GLY A 179 -10.30 10.27 -9.46
C GLY A 179 -11.12 9.19 -10.19
N GLY A 180 -10.46 8.30 -10.94
CA GLY A 180 -11.09 7.12 -11.52
C GLY A 180 -11.39 6.04 -10.47
N ALA A 181 -10.56 5.95 -9.44
CA ALA A 181 -10.65 4.95 -8.37
C ALA A 181 -11.23 5.48 -7.05
N ALA A 182 -11.28 6.79 -6.83
CA ALA A 182 -11.78 7.41 -5.61
C ALA A 182 -12.72 8.58 -5.88
N PHE A 183 -13.80 8.66 -5.10
CA PHE A 183 -14.75 9.77 -5.14
C PHE A 183 -14.29 10.93 -4.24
N GLY A 184 -14.69 12.16 -4.58
CA GLY A 184 -14.51 13.33 -3.72
C GLY A 184 -13.12 13.98 -3.78
N PHE A 185 -12.41 13.84 -4.91
CA PHE A 185 -11.30 14.74 -5.18
C PHE A 185 -11.80 16.13 -5.59
N PRO A 186 -11.03 17.20 -5.32
CA PRO A 186 -11.41 18.56 -5.72
C PRO A 186 -11.55 18.65 -7.24
N ASP A 187 -12.52 19.42 -7.73
CA ASP A 187 -12.76 19.55 -9.18
C ASP A 187 -11.87 20.63 -9.84
N THR A 188 -11.36 21.59 -9.06
CA THR A 188 -10.57 22.71 -9.58
C THR A 188 -9.06 22.41 -9.51
N PRO A 189 -8.25 22.84 -10.49
CA PRO A 189 -6.79 22.71 -10.43
C PRO A 189 -6.16 23.40 -9.22
N GLU A 190 -6.74 24.51 -8.75
CA GLU A 190 -6.23 25.27 -7.60
C GLU A 190 -6.40 24.48 -6.29
N ASP A 191 -7.59 23.93 -6.05
CA ASP A 191 -7.86 23.13 -4.84
C ASP A 191 -7.11 21.79 -4.87
N ALA A 192 -6.95 21.20 -6.07
CA ALA A 192 -6.11 20.03 -6.28
C ALA A 192 -4.65 20.32 -5.90
N ALA A 193 -4.07 21.41 -6.41
CA ALA A 193 -2.70 21.81 -6.09
C ALA A 193 -2.51 22.13 -4.60
N ARG A 194 -3.49 22.80 -3.96
CA ARG A 194 -3.48 23.10 -2.52
C ARG A 194 -3.48 21.82 -1.66
N SER A 195 -4.03 20.73 -2.19
CA SER A 195 -4.09 19.41 -1.54
C SER A 195 -2.92 18.49 -1.93
N GLY A 196 -1.92 19.01 -2.67
CA GLY A 196 -0.78 18.23 -3.17
C GLY A 196 -1.15 17.21 -4.26
N LEU A 197 -2.31 17.38 -4.89
CA LEU A 197 -2.76 16.55 -6.01
C LEU A 197 -2.25 17.14 -7.32
N VAL A 198 -1.99 16.28 -8.30
CA VAL A 198 -1.52 16.67 -9.63
C VAL A 198 -2.56 16.32 -10.70
N GLY A 199 -2.66 17.14 -11.74
CA GLY A 199 -3.48 16.81 -12.91
C GLY A 199 -2.86 15.65 -13.68
N GLY A 200 -3.62 14.58 -13.89
CA GLY A 200 -3.35 13.58 -14.93
C GLY A 200 -4.04 13.96 -16.25
N LYS A 201 -3.94 13.08 -17.25
CA LYS A 201 -4.59 13.27 -18.55
C LYS A 201 -6.12 13.36 -18.42
N ASP A 202 -6.71 12.38 -17.75
CA ASP A 202 -8.18 12.27 -17.61
C ASP A 202 -8.69 12.45 -16.17
N ASN A 203 -7.83 12.26 -15.17
CA ASN A 203 -8.21 12.36 -13.75
C ASN A 203 -7.14 13.06 -12.91
N ILE A 204 -7.56 13.65 -11.80
CA ILE A 204 -6.66 14.13 -10.75
C ILE A 204 -6.01 12.93 -10.06
N VAL A 205 -4.71 13.05 -9.79
CA VAL A 205 -3.86 12.01 -9.22
C VAL A 205 -3.34 12.44 -7.86
N ASN A 206 -3.53 11.59 -6.86
CA ASN A 206 -2.82 11.63 -5.60
C ASN A 206 -1.56 10.77 -5.71
N ARG A 207 -0.40 11.41 -5.54
CA ARG A 207 0.95 10.78 -5.56
C ARG A 207 1.70 10.96 -4.24
N SER A 208 0.95 11.17 -3.16
CA SER A 208 1.52 11.52 -1.85
C SER A 208 2.45 10.46 -1.27
N ILE A 209 2.36 9.18 -1.68
CA ILE A 209 3.37 8.17 -1.33
C ILE A 209 4.76 8.57 -1.86
N GLN A 210 4.86 8.96 -3.13
CA GLN A 210 6.13 9.39 -3.72
C GLN A 210 6.66 10.64 -2.98
N ASP A 211 5.79 11.60 -2.69
CA ASP A 211 6.17 12.84 -2.03
C ASP A 211 6.65 12.61 -0.59
N ALA A 212 6.00 11.69 0.14
CA ALA A 212 6.43 11.27 1.47
C ALA A 212 7.81 10.63 1.44
N TYR A 213 8.07 9.71 0.49
CA TYR A 213 9.38 9.10 0.31
C TYR A 213 10.47 10.16 0.03
N MET A 214 10.22 11.08 -0.90
CA MET A 214 11.18 12.15 -1.21
C MET A 214 11.49 13.01 0.02
N ASN A 215 10.45 13.43 0.75
CA ASN A 215 10.64 14.24 1.95
C ASN A 215 11.39 13.48 3.07
N ALA A 216 11.14 12.17 3.22
CA ALA A 216 11.86 11.32 4.16
C ALA A 216 13.35 11.19 3.80
N ILE A 217 13.67 11.00 2.52
CA ILE A 217 15.04 10.90 2.02
C ILE A 217 15.79 12.22 2.21
N ARG A 218 15.19 13.34 1.78
CA ARG A 218 15.81 14.67 1.84
C ARG A 218 16.16 15.10 3.26
N ARG A 219 15.33 14.74 4.25
CA ARG A 219 15.58 15.06 5.66
C ARG A 219 16.52 14.08 6.37
N ALA A 220 16.81 12.91 5.80
CA ALA A 220 17.58 11.86 6.46
C ALA A 220 19.00 12.32 6.80
N LYS A 221 19.46 12.21 8.05
CA LYS A 221 20.76 12.74 8.48
C LYS A 221 21.86 11.67 8.61
N ASN A 222 21.49 10.45 8.98
CA ASN A 222 22.43 9.41 9.41
C ASN A 222 22.44 8.20 8.47
N PHE A 223 21.28 7.56 8.26
CA PHE A 223 21.16 6.43 7.36
C PHE A 223 19.74 6.29 6.83
N ILE A 224 19.58 5.47 5.80
CA ILE A 224 18.30 5.00 5.27
C ILE A 224 18.37 3.47 5.14
N TYR A 225 17.31 2.80 5.55
CA TYR A 225 17.11 1.36 5.39
C TYR A 225 15.83 1.15 4.57
N ILE A 226 15.92 0.35 3.51
CA ILE A 226 14.79 0.04 2.61
C ILE A 226 14.71 -1.47 2.45
N GLU A 227 13.55 -2.02 2.75
CA GLU A 227 13.10 -3.32 2.25
C GLU A 227 12.00 -3.06 1.23
N ASN A 228 12.15 -3.56 0.00
CA ASN A 228 11.14 -3.39 -1.03
C ASN A 228 11.18 -4.54 -2.03
N GLN A 229 10.01 -4.95 -2.54
CA GLN A 229 9.93 -5.95 -3.60
C GLN A 229 10.56 -5.45 -4.91
N TYR A 230 10.49 -4.15 -5.18
CA TYR A 230 11.06 -3.54 -6.38
C TYR A 230 11.98 -2.38 -6.03
N PHE A 231 13.09 -2.28 -6.75
CA PHE A 231 13.99 -1.14 -6.65
C PHE A 231 14.51 -0.73 -8.03
N LEU A 232 13.65 -0.01 -8.76
CA LEU A 232 13.94 0.59 -10.07
C LEU A 232 13.37 2.01 -10.10
N GLY A 233 13.70 2.78 -11.13
CA GLY A 233 13.13 4.11 -11.35
C GLY A 233 14.18 5.16 -11.66
N SER A 234 13.72 6.42 -11.70
CA SER A 234 14.51 7.58 -12.13
C SER A 234 15.16 7.35 -13.50
N CYS A 235 14.40 6.79 -14.45
CA CYS A 235 14.93 6.36 -15.75
C CYS A 235 15.60 7.49 -16.52
N PHE A 236 15.16 8.73 -16.36
CA PHE A 236 15.79 9.93 -16.93
C PHE A 236 17.29 10.11 -16.58
N GLY A 237 17.81 9.38 -15.58
CA GLY A 237 19.22 9.37 -15.22
C GLY A 237 19.97 8.10 -15.64
N TRP A 238 19.34 7.17 -16.37
CA TRP A 238 19.97 5.95 -16.85
C TRP A 238 20.94 6.25 -18.00
N GLN A 239 22.06 5.54 -18.02
CA GLN A 239 22.98 5.51 -19.15
C GLN A 239 22.74 4.20 -19.88
N ALA A 240 22.12 4.29 -21.06
CA ALA A 240 21.86 3.12 -21.88
C ALA A 240 22.04 3.48 -23.34
N ASP A 241 22.80 2.63 -24.05
CA ASP A 241 23.10 2.81 -25.48
C ASP A 241 22.14 1.97 -26.36
N ASP A 242 21.40 1.04 -25.76
CA ASP A 242 20.56 0.03 -26.40
C ASP A 242 19.05 0.27 -26.23
N ILE A 243 18.65 1.19 -25.34
CA ILE A 243 17.26 1.58 -25.14
C ILE A 243 17.07 3.08 -25.28
N LYS A 244 15.89 3.46 -25.77
CA LYS A 244 15.42 4.85 -25.74
C LYS A 244 14.85 5.14 -24.36
N VAL A 245 15.64 5.78 -23.50
CA VAL A 245 15.33 5.99 -22.07
C VAL A 245 13.98 6.69 -21.85
N GLU A 246 13.59 7.60 -22.75
CA GLU A 246 12.31 8.33 -22.67
C GLU A 246 11.09 7.39 -22.76
N ASP A 247 11.25 6.23 -23.40
CA ASP A 247 10.16 5.27 -23.59
C ASP A 247 9.97 4.36 -22.37
N SER A 248 10.86 4.40 -21.36
CA SER A 248 10.77 3.57 -20.15
C SER A 248 9.64 4.00 -19.19
N GLY A 249 9.32 5.29 -19.12
CA GLY A 249 8.22 5.81 -18.28
C GLY A 249 8.43 5.74 -16.76
N ALA A 250 9.53 5.17 -16.25
CA ALA A 250 9.82 5.02 -14.83
C ALA A 250 10.39 6.31 -14.19
N LEU A 251 9.60 7.38 -14.20
CA LEU A 251 10.02 8.75 -13.89
C LEU A 251 10.04 9.13 -12.40
N HIS A 252 9.66 8.24 -11.48
CA HIS A 252 9.68 8.56 -10.06
C HIS A 252 11.11 8.79 -9.54
N LEU A 253 11.25 9.63 -8.51
CA LEU A 253 12.54 10.22 -8.13
C LEU A 253 13.32 9.42 -7.07
N ILE A 254 12.78 8.30 -6.57
CA ILE A 254 13.30 7.65 -5.36
C ILE A 254 14.77 7.22 -5.49
N PRO A 255 15.20 6.47 -6.52
CA PRO A 255 16.62 6.15 -6.70
C PRO A 255 17.51 7.39 -6.83
N LYS A 256 17.05 8.42 -7.55
CA LYS A 256 17.84 9.65 -7.74
C LYS A 256 17.98 10.45 -6.44
N GLU A 257 16.93 10.60 -5.66
CA GLU A 257 16.96 11.28 -4.36
C GLU A 257 17.91 10.58 -3.38
N LEU A 258 17.95 9.24 -3.37
CA LEU A 258 18.89 8.48 -2.54
C LEU A 258 20.34 8.78 -2.93
N SER A 259 20.67 8.71 -4.23
CA SER A 259 22.03 8.98 -4.71
C SER A 259 22.44 10.44 -4.46
N LEU A 260 21.56 11.41 -4.72
CA LEU A 260 21.82 12.82 -4.43
C LEU A 260 22.01 13.07 -2.94
N ARG A 261 21.26 12.36 -2.08
CA ARG A 261 21.44 12.48 -0.63
C ARG A 261 22.81 11.99 -0.18
N ILE A 262 23.25 10.83 -0.70
CA ILE A 262 24.60 10.31 -0.45
C ILE A 262 25.66 11.30 -0.90
N VAL A 263 25.56 11.85 -2.12
CA VAL A 263 26.50 12.84 -2.66
C VAL A 263 26.57 14.07 -1.76
N SER A 264 25.42 14.61 -1.34
CA SER A 264 25.39 15.79 -0.46
C SER A 264 26.10 15.56 0.89
N LYS A 265 26.06 14.31 1.40
CA LYS A 265 26.70 13.93 2.66
C LYS A 265 28.20 13.71 2.49
N LEU A 266 28.59 13.12 1.37
CA LEU A 266 29.99 12.98 0.97
C LEU A 266 30.66 14.35 0.84
N GLU A 267 30.03 15.29 0.13
CA GLU A 267 30.53 16.66 -0.06
C GLU A 267 30.66 17.43 1.26
N ALA A 268 29.77 17.19 2.22
CA ALA A 268 29.83 17.77 3.56
C ALA A 268 30.84 17.06 4.50
N GLY A 269 31.47 15.96 4.07
CA GLY A 269 32.34 15.15 4.94
C GLY A 269 31.59 14.42 6.07
N GLU A 270 30.28 14.20 5.91
CA GLU A 270 29.42 13.59 6.92
C GLU A 270 29.20 12.10 6.62
N ARG A 271 29.28 11.26 7.66
CA ARG A 271 28.96 9.83 7.52
C ARG A 271 27.47 9.66 7.21
N PHE A 272 27.19 8.96 6.11
CA PHE A 272 25.83 8.58 5.73
C PHE A 272 25.82 7.22 5.03
N THR A 273 24.79 6.40 5.26
CA THR A 273 24.72 5.06 4.67
C THR A 273 23.30 4.72 4.21
N VAL A 274 23.19 4.07 3.06
CA VAL A 274 21.91 3.56 2.54
C VAL A 274 22.02 2.05 2.38
N TYR A 275 21.08 1.33 2.97
CA TYR A 275 20.95 -0.12 2.85
C TYR A 275 19.67 -0.44 2.11
N VAL A 276 19.75 -1.28 1.10
CA VAL A 276 18.60 -1.69 0.27
C VAL A 276 18.57 -3.22 0.24
N VAL A 277 17.44 -3.79 0.66
CA VAL A 277 17.13 -5.21 0.62
C VAL A 277 16.03 -5.41 -0.42
N VAL A 278 16.31 -6.26 -1.40
CA VAL A 278 15.40 -6.64 -2.49
C VAL A 278 15.37 -8.17 -2.62
N PRO A 279 14.27 -8.74 -3.13
CA PRO A 279 14.25 -10.16 -3.48
C PRO A 279 15.33 -10.49 -4.52
N MET A 280 15.79 -11.75 -4.50
CA MET A 280 16.78 -12.29 -5.45
C MET A 280 16.17 -12.57 -6.82
#